data_AF-A0AAP5LSJ7-F1
#
_entry.id   AF-A0AAP5LSJ7-F1
#
_cell.length_a   1.000
_cell.length_b   1.000
_cell.length_c   1.000
_cell.angle_alpha   90.00
_cell.angle_beta   90.00
_cell.angle_gamma   90.00
#
_symmetry.space_group_name_H-M   'P 1'
#
loop_
_entity.id
_entity.type
_entity.pdbx_description
1 polymer ?
#
loop_
_entity_poly.entity_id
_entity_poly.type
_entity_poly.pdbx_seq_one_letter_code
_entity_poly.pdbx_strand_id
1 'polypeptide(L)'
;MKTIASASLADIELELTIRAVTDDLAAFSDRLTLSAGAEKGYASFAAETHQVGEIAERAIGHAVEISRFLALAGTSERAQVAFYLNLLIGLSVLNAASTIAVALASPRLAVDFAARRRVLGDVIAAVCGDAEFGAAARKAFAHGDVGDVDVVETVFHAATVPAHDDARDGRPTVLGLEQGLSLMAFVRELATPAILVERAALQLDDADGFVRAIEQDADLDPERLDRLQRACHGANLLAAADLARACLIDAVTAGDQDLRARGKELAQRLVGERLRDIVIFADAMADRIRELRHMQQDTAGRFKPL
;
A
#
# COMPACT_ATOMS: atom_id res chain seq x y z
N MET A 1 -24.23 -32.45 25.39
CA MET A 1 -23.71 -31.13 24.97
C MET A 1 -22.45 -31.37 24.15
N LYS A 2 -22.49 -31.15 22.83
CA LYS A 2 -21.27 -31.04 22.03
C LYS A 2 -20.77 -29.61 22.21
N THR A 3 -19.67 -29.44 22.92
CA THR A 3 -18.93 -28.18 22.95
C THR A 3 -18.40 -27.97 21.55
N ILE A 4 -18.94 -27.00 20.81
CA ILE A 4 -18.33 -26.54 19.56
C ILE A 4 -17.06 -25.81 20.01
N ALA A 5 -15.89 -26.40 19.77
CA ALA A 5 -14.63 -25.71 20.01
C ALA A 5 -14.63 -24.44 19.15
N SER A 6 -14.42 -23.29 19.77
CA SER A 6 -14.23 -22.03 19.05
C SER A 6 -12.94 -22.13 18.24
N ALA A 7 -13.02 -21.86 16.93
CA ALA A 7 -11.85 -21.83 16.06
C ALA A 7 -10.78 -20.86 16.60
N SER A 8 -9.52 -21.24 16.45
CA SER A 8 -8.32 -20.57 16.95
C SER A 8 -7.24 -20.51 15.87
N LEU A 9 -6.14 -19.80 16.14
CA LEU A 9 -4.98 -19.76 15.25
C LEU A 9 -4.29 -21.13 15.12
N ALA A 10 -4.48 -22.03 16.09
CA ALA A 10 -3.94 -23.38 16.03
C ALA A 10 -4.61 -24.25 14.96
N ASP A 11 -5.83 -23.89 14.56
CA ASP A 11 -6.62 -24.61 13.56
C ASP A 11 -6.27 -24.17 12.12
N ILE A 12 -5.37 -23.20 11.94
CA ILE A 12 -4.89 -22.79 10.63
C ILE A 12 -3.89 -23.83 10.12
N GLU A 13 -4.25 -24.52 9.03
CA GLU A 13 -3.33 -25.38 8.29
C GLU A 13 -2.54 -24.54 7.30
N LEU A 14 -1.23 -24.39 7.54
CA LEU A 14 -0.36 -23.63 6.65
C LEU A 14 -0.08 -24.39 5.35
N GLU A 15 -0.26 -23.69 4.23
CA GLU A 15 0.15 -24.16 2.92
C GLU A 15 1.67 -24.26 2.84
N LEU A 16 2.18 -25.42 2.40
CA LEU A 16 3.61 -25.67 2.27
C LEU A 16 4.23 -24.99 1.04
N THR A 17 3.42 -24.74 0.01
CA THR A 17 3.86 -24.10 -1.23
C THR A 17 3.99 -22.59 -1.03
N ILE A 18 5.18 -22.05 -1.31
CA ILE A 18 5.40 -20.60 -1.34
C ILE A 18 4.85 -20.05 -2.66
N ARG A 19 3.91 -19.11 -2.57
CA ARG A 19 3.27 -18.44 -3.70
C ARG A 19 3.83 -17.03 -3.88
N ALA A 20 3.72 -16.51 -5.10
CA ALA A 20 4.06 -15.13 -5.39
C ALA A 20 3.12 -14.18 -4.63
N VAL A 21 3.69 -13.12 -4.06
CA VAL A 21 2.97 -12.08 -3.32
C VAL A 21 2.90 -10.82 -4.16
N THR A 22 1.71 -10.25 -4.32
CA THR A 22 1.53 -8.96 -5.00
C THR A 22 1.62 -7.83 -3.99
N ASP A 23 2.76 -7.14 -3.95
CA ASP A 23 2.91 -5.83 -3.32
C ASP A 23 2.49 -4.75 -4.35
N ASP A 24 1.32 -4.15 -4.14
CA ASP A 24 0.74 -3.22 -5.11
C ASP A 24 1.55 -1.93 -5.30
N LEU A 25 2.34 -1.49 -4.31
CA LEU A 25 3.25 -0.35 -4.49
C LEU A 25 4.49 -0.76 -5.28
N ALA A 26 5.00 -1.97 -5.07
CA ALA A 26 6.07 -2.51 -5.92
C ALA A 26 5.61 -2.66 -7.37
N ALA A 27 4.46 -3.30 -7.58
CA ALA A 27 3.87 -3.52 -8.88
C ALA A 27 3.48 -2.22 -9.61
N PHE A 28 3.18 -1.16 -8.85
CA PHE A 28 2.98 0.19 -9.38
C PHE A 28 4.29 0.75 -9.95
N SER A 29 5.38 0.70 -9.18
CA SER A 29 6.68 1.21 -9.61
C SER A 29 7.34 0.38 -10.73
N ASP A 30 7.12 -0.93 -10.75
CA ASP A 30 7.71 -1.85 -11.74
C ASP A 30 7.16 -1.66 -13.17
N ARG A 31 6.08 -0.89 -13.33
CA ARG A 31 5.52 -0.52 -14.64
C ARG A 31 6.34 0.53 -15.38
N LEU A 32 7.23 1.26 -14.69
CA LEU A 32 8.09 2.25 -15.33
C LEU A 32 9.05 1.57 -16.33
N THR A 33 8.97 1.99 -17.60
CA THR A 33 9.94 1.60 -18.62
C THR A 33 10.70 2.81 -19.12
N LEU A 34 12.02 2.82 -18.94
CA LEU A 34 12.91 3.92 -19.35
C LEU A 34 13.63 3.68 -20.69
N SER A 35 13.27 2.63 -21.43
CA SER A 35 13.96 2.24 -22.68
C SER A 35 13.91 3.32 -23.78
N ALA A 36 12.90 4.18 -23.76
CA ALA A 36 12.74 5.31 -24.69
C ALA A 36 13.23 6.66 -24.11
N GLY A 37 13.91 6.63 -22.96
CA GLY A 37 14.36 7.80 -22.20
C GLY A 37 13.38 8.23 -21.10
N ALA A 38 13.89 9.00 -20.12
CA ALA A 38 13.14 9.40 -18.92
C ALA A 38 11.85 10.17 -19.23
N GLU A 39 11.92 11.19 -20.10
CA GLU A 39 10.75 11.98 -20.50
C GLU A 39 9.61 11.10 -21.03
N LYS A 40 9.90 10.22 -22.00
CA LYS A 40 8.90 9.32 -22.59
C LYS A 40 8.44 8.25 -21.60
N GLY A 41 9.35 7.72 -20.78
CA GLY A 41 9.04 6.70 -19.78
C GLY A 41 8.04 7.21 -18.74
N TYR A 42 8.33 8.34 -18.10
CA TYR A 42 7.43 8.92 -17.11
C TYR A 42 6.12 9.43 -17.72
N ALA A 43 6.15 10.03 -18.93
CA ALA A 43 4.94 10.46 -19.61
C ALA A 43 4.02 9.28 -19.97
N SER A 44 4.61 8.16 -20.40
CA SER A 44 3.86 6.92 -20.70
C SER A 44 3.28 6.31 -19.42
N PHE A 45 4.07 6.28 -18.35
CA PHE A 45 3.62 5.83 -17.03
C PHE A 45 2.43 6.66 -16.51
N ALA A 46 2.51 7.99 -16.57
CA ALA A 46 1.40 8.87 -16.19
C ALA A 46 0.13 8.64 -17.04
N ALA A 47 0.30 8.22 -18.30
CA ALA A 47 -0.80 7.91 -19.20
C ALA A 47 -1.36 6.49 -19.01
N GLU A 48 -0.76 5.64 -18.18
CA GLU A 48 -1.19 4.27 -17.97
C GLU A 48 -2.53 4.16 -17.22
N THR A 49 -3.37 3.22 -17.64
CA THR A 49 -4.61 2.88 -16.92
C THR A 49 -4.28 1.87 -15.83
N HIS A 50 -4.49 2.27 -14.58
CA HIS A 50 -4.33 1.39 -13.42
C HIS A 50 -5.66 0.68 -13.14
N GLN A 51 -5.61 -0.61 -12.79
CA GLN A 51 -6.80 -1.41 -12.47
C GLN A 51 -7.27 -1.12 -11.03
N VAL A 52 -7.80 0.09 -10.80
CA VAL A 52 -8.19 0.58 -9.46
C VAL A 52 -9.13 -0.39 -8.74
N GLY A 53 -10.09 -0.98 -9.46
CA GLY A 53 -11.01 -1.98 -8.90
C GLY A 53 -10.30 -3.21 -8.33
N GLU A 54 -9.32 -3.76 -9.04
CA GLU A 54 -8.59 -4.95 -8.59
C GLU A 54 -7.69 -4.64 -7.38
N ILE A 55 -7.05 -3.47 -7.36
CA ILE A 55 -6.25 -3.02 -6.21
C ILE A 55 -7.17 -2.81 -5.00
N ALA A 56 -8.36 -2.24 -5.20
CA ALA A 56 -9.35 -2.04 -4.14
C ALA A 56 -9.86 -3.38 -3.58
N GLU A 57 -10.16 -4.36 -4.43
CA GLU A 57 -10.53 -5.72 -4.00
C GLU A 57 -9.43 -6.36 -3.16
N ARG A 58 -8.15 -6.19 -3.54
CA ARG A 58 -7.02 -6.66 -2.73
C ARG A 58 -6.93 -5.97 -1.38
N ALA A 59 -7.07 -4.64 -1.35
CA ALA A 59 -7.09 -3.89 -0.10
C ALA A 59 -8.17 -4.41 0.85
N ILE A 60 -9.40 -4.58 0.35
CA ILE A 60 -10.52 -5.09 1.15
C ILE A 60 -10.26 -6.53 1.59
N GLY A 61 -9.80 -7.40 0.69
CA GLY A 61 -9.51 -8.81 1.01
C GLY A 61 -8.46 -8.95 2.12
N HIS A 62 -7.36 -8.18 2.07
CA HIS A 62 -6.37 -8.18 3.15
C HIS A 62 -6.97 -7.66 4.47
N ALA A 63 -7.85 -6.66 4.45
CA ALA A 63 -8.54 -6.18 5.65
C ALA A 63 -9.47 -7.24 6.28
N VAL A 64 -10.11 -8.06 5.45
CA VAL A 64 -10.93 -9.20 5.92
C VAL A 64 -10.04 -10.25 6.59
N GLU A 65 -8.89 -10.59 6.01
CA GLU A 65 -7.95 -11.55 6.62
C GLU A 65 -7.30 -11.02 7.91
N ILE A 66 -7.04 -9.71 8.00
CA ILE A 66 -6.62 -9.07 9.25
C ILE A 66 -7.71 -9.22 10.31
N SER A 67 -8.97 -8.95 9.96
CA SER A 67 -10.11 -9.09 10.88
C SER A 67 -10.30 -10.54 11.33
N ARG A 68 -10.13 -11.49 10.41
CA ARG A 68 -10.14 -12.93 10.70
C ARG A 68 -9.02 -13.32 11.65
N PHE A 69 -7.80 -12.83 11.43
CA PHE A 69 -6.67 -13.04 12.34
C PHE A 69 -7.00 -12.57 13.75
N LEU A 70 -7.51 -11.34 13.89
CA LEU A 70 -7.83 -10.75 15.19
C LEU A 70 -8.94 -11.53 15.91
N ALA A 71 -9.94 -12.01 15.19
CA ALA A 71 -10.99 -12.87 15.74
C ALA A 71 -10.43 -14.21 16.27
N LEU A 72 -9.57 -14.88 15.49
CA LEU A 72 -8.91 -16.12 15.90
C LEU A 72 -7.92 -15.90 17.05
N ALA A 73 -7.21 -14.78 17.05
CA ALA A 73 -6.28 -14.43 18.13
C ALA A 73 -7.01 -14.26 19.48
N GLY A 74 -8.26 -13.78 19.47
CA GLY A 74 -9.08 -13.61 20.67
C GLY A 74 -9.41 -14.92 21.41
N THR A 75 -9.32 -16.07 20.73
CA THR A 75 -9.57 -17.41 21.28
C THR A 75 -8.30 -18.25 21.40
N SER A 76 -7.14 -17.72 21.01
CA SER A 76 -5.87 -18.44 20.95
C SER A 76 -5.00 -18.21 22.19
N GLU A 77 -4.08 -19.14 22.45
CA GLU A 77 -3.06 -18.92 23.48
C GLU A 77 -2.08 -17.83 23.06
N ARG A 78 -1.55 -17.07 24.03
CA ARG A 78 -0.60 -15.97 23.75
C ARG A 78 0.63 -16.43 22.98
N ALA A 79 1.12 -17.65 23.23
CA ALA A 79 2.26 -18.21 22.50
C ALA A 79 1.94 -18.45 21.02
N GLN A 80 0.71 -18.87 20.71
CA GLN A 80 0.24 -19.06 19.33
C GLN A 80 0.08 -17.72 18.62
N VAL A 81 -0.53 -16.73 19.28
CA VAL A 81 -0.62 -15.37 18.76
C VAL A 81 0.77 -14.84 18.43
N ALA A 82 1.72 -14.97 19.35
CA ALA A 82 3.11 -14.53 19.16
C ALA A 82 3.79 -15.21 17.96
N PHE A 83 3.57 -16.50 17.78
CA PHE A 83 4.12 -17.28 16.66
C PHE A 83 3.62 -16.77 15.31
N TYR A 84 2.32 -16.43 15.22
CA TYR A 84 1.70 -15.99 13.97
C TYR A 84 1.73 -14.46 13.74
N LEU A 85 2.34 -13.66 14.61
CA LEU A 85 2.39 -12.19 14.44
C LEU A 85 3.04 -11.74 13.12
N ASN A 86 3.99 -12.51 12.56
CA ASN A 86 4.57 -12.18 11.25
C ASN A 86 3.54 -12.23 10.11
N LEU A 87 2.50 -13.08 10.21
CA LEU A 87 1.42 -13.12 9.22
C LEU A 87 0.60 -11.84 9.29
N LEU A 88 0.21 -11.41 10.49
CA LEU A 88 -0.52 -10.17 10.70
C LEU A 88 0.28 -8.96 10.18
N ILE A 89 1.59 -8.91 10.44
CA ILE A 89 2.47 -7.85 9.92
C ILE A 89 2.49 -7.88 8.39
N GLY A 90 2.70 -9.04 7.77
CA GLY A 90 2.70 -9.18 6.31
C GLY A 90 1.38 -8.73 5.68
N LEU A 91 0.25 -9.19 6.22
CA LEU A 91 -1.08 -8.76 5.77
C LEU A 91 -1.31 -7.26 5.96
N SER A 92 -0.85 -6.68 7.07
CA SER A 92 -0.99 -5.25 7.34
C SER A 92 -0.18 -4.40 6.36
N VAL A 93 1.04 -4.84 6.00
CA VAL A 93 1.85 -4.18 4.98
C VAL A 93 1.18 -4.27 3.61
N LEU A 94 0.67 -5.43 3.22
CA LEU A 94 -0.02 -5.61 1.92
C LEU A 94 -1.33 -4.82 1.84
N ASN A 95 -2.12 -4.81 2.92
CA ASN A 95 -3.32 -3.98 3.02
C ASN A 95 -2.98 -2.49 2.87
N ALA A 96 -1.95 -2.01 3.58
CA ALA A 96 -1.51 -0.63 3.49
C ALA A 96 -1.00 -0.28 2.09
N ALA A 97 -0.16 -1.13 1.49
CA ALA A 97 0.33 -0.95 0.13
C ALA A 97 -0.81 -0.86 -0.89
N SER A 98 -1.77 -1.78 -0.83
CA SER A 98 -2.95 -1.78 -1.70
C SER A 98 -3.81 -0.53 -1.50
N THR A 99 -4.05 -0.13 -0.24
CA THR A 99 -4.85 1.06 0.11
C THR A 99 -4.20 2.35 -0.42
N ILE A 100 -2.88 2.48 -0.28
CA ILE A 100 -2.12 3.62 -0.79
C ILE A 100 -2.08 3.59 -2.32
N ALA A 101 -1.91 2.43 -2.94
CA ALA A 101 -1.96 2.29 -4.40
C ALA A 101 -3.32 2.70 -4.96
N VAL A 102 -4.43 2.38 -4.28
CA VAL A 102 -5.77 2.91 -4.63
C VAL A 102 -5.80 4.43 -4.55
N ALA A 103 -5.17 5.04 -3.53
CA ALA A 103 -5.10 6.49 -3.37
C ALA A 103 -4.20 7.19 -4.42
N LEU A 104 -3.13 6.53 -4.87
CA LEU A 104 -2.21 7.00 -5.92
C LEU A 104 -2.83 6.91 -7.31
N ALA A 105 -3.46 5.78 -7.64
CA ALA A 105 -3.97 5.50 -8.97
C ALA A 105 -5.06 6.51 -9.37
N SER A 106 -4.81 7.25 -10.45
CA SER A 106 -5.75 8.23 -10.99
C SER A 106 -7.02 7.53 -11.50
N PRO A 107 -8.20 7.76 -10.88
CA PRO A 107 -9.47 7.23 -11.35
C PRO A 107 -9.85 7.86 -12.70
N ARG A 108 -10.33 7.04 -13.63
CA ARG A 108 -10.73 7.49 -14.98
C ARG A 108 -12.22 7.28 -15.23
N LEU A 109 -12.79 6.25 -14.61
CA LEU A 109 -14.18 5.85 -14.77
C LEU A 109 -14.95 6.01 -13.46
N ALA A 110 -16.29 6.11 -13.54
CA ALA A 110 -17.16 6.20 -12.36
C ALA A 110 -16.95 5.03 -11.38
N VAL A 111 -16.65 3.84 -11.91
CA VAL A 111 -16.32 2.65 -11.10
C VAL A 111 -15.03 2.83 -10.30
N ASP A 112 -14.02 3.52 -10.84
CA ASP A 112 -12.76 3.78 -10.12
C ASP A 112 -12.99 4.74 -8.95
N PHE A 113 -13.80 5.78 -9.17
CA PHE A 113 -14.20 6.70 -8.10
C PHE A 113 -14.99 5.98 -7.00
N ALA A 114 -15.91 5.09 -7.37
CA ALA A 114 -16.65 4.28 -6.41
C ALA A 114 -15.73 3.33 -5.62
N ALA A 115 -14.79 2.65 -6.27
CA ALA A 115 -13.81 1.79 -5.61
C ALA A 115 -12.96 2.57 -4.61
N ARG A 116 -12.44 3.74 -4.99
CA ARG A 116 -11.70 4.63 -4.10
C ARG A 116 -12.53 5.09 -2.90
N ARG A 117 -13.78 5.52 -3.12
CA ARG A 117 -14.70 5.93 -2.05
C ARG A 117 -14.99 4.78 -1.07
N ARG A 118 -15.18 3.57 -1.59
CA ARG A 118 -15.40 2.37 -0.76
C ARG A 118 -14.21 2.07 0.14
N VAL A 119 -13.00 2.04 -0.42
CA VAL A 119 -11.76 1.82 0.36
C VAL A 119 -11.58 2.90 1.43
N LEU A 120 -11.80 4.17 1.09
CA LEU A 120 -11.78 5.25 2.08
C LEU A 120 -12.83 5.03 3.18
N GLY A 121 -14.05 4.64 2.83
CA GLY A 121 -15.11 4.35 3.80
C GLY A 121 -14.70 3.26 4.79
N ASP A 122 -14.07 2.19 4.29
CA ASP A 122 -13.56 1.08 5.12
C ASP A 122 -12.42 1.52 6.04
N VAL A 123 -11.49 2.34 5.52
CA VAL A 123 -10.42 2.95 6.33
C VAL A 123 -11.02 3.80 7.46
N ILE A 124 -11.98 4.67 7.16
CA ILE A 124 -12.61 5.55 8.15
C ILE A 124 -13.37 4.73 9.20
N ALA A 125 -14.07 3.67 8.79
CA ALA A 125 -14.78 2.79 9.71
C ALA A 125 -13.84 2.04 10.66
N ALA A 126 -12.68 1.58 10.17
CA ALA A 126 -11.72 0.80 10.95
C ALA A 126 -10.97 1.63 12.02
N VAL A 127 -10.90 2.94 11.85
CA VAL A 127 -10.06 3.85 12.66
C VAL A 127 -10.72 4.26 13.98
N CYS A 128 -12.03 3.98 14.16
CA CYS A 128 -12.75 4.04 15.44
C CYS A 128 -12.43 5.24 16.35
N GLY A 129 -12.41 6.46 15.81
CA GLY A 129 -12.33 7.71 16.59
C GLY A 129 -10.99 8.44 16.56
N ASP A 130 -9.97 7.91 15.88
CA ASP A 130 -8.74 8.65 15.58
C ASP A 130 -8.99 9.65 14.43
N ALA A 131 -9.30 10.89 14.84
CA ALA A 131 -9.68 11.96 13.94
C ALA A 131 -8.52 12.45 13.06
N GLU A 132 -7.28 12.38 13.55
CA GLU A 132 -6.09 12.80 12.82
C GLU A 132 -5.79 11.84 11.67
N PHE A 133 -5.81 10.54 11.94
CA PHE A 133 -5.66 9.51 10.91
C PHE A 133 -6.79 9.58 9.88
N GLY A 134 -8.03 9.75 10.35
CA GLY A 134 -9.18 9.92 9.45
C GLY A 134 -9.07 11.15 8.56
N ALA A 135 -8.53 12.26 9.06
CA ALA A 135 -8.26 13.46 8.28
C ALA A 135 -7.15 13.23 7.24
N ALA A 136 -6.06 12.57 7.62
CA ALA A 136 -4.97 12.22 6.70
C ALA A 136 -5.48 11.32 5.56
N ALA A 137 -6.29 10.30 5.87
CA ALA A 137 -6.90 9.42 4.87
C ALA A 137 -7.77 10.20 3.87
N ARG A 138 -8.64 11.10 4.35
CA ARG A 138 -9.51 11.91 3.47
C ARG A 138 -8.70 12.78 2.52
N LYS A 139 -7.63 13.41 3.01
CA LYS A 139 -6.74 14.23 2.17
C LYS A 139 -6.02 13.41 1.11
N ALA A 140 -5.46 12.25 1.49
CA ALA A 140 -4.79 11.35 0.56
C ALA A 140 -5.72 10.84 -0.56
N PHE A 141 -6.99 10.57 -0.22
CA PHE A 141 -7.98 10.08 -1.18
C PHE A 141 -8.65 11.19 -2.00
N ALA A 142 -8.50 12.46 -1.63
CA ALA A 142 -9.14 13.60 -2.29
C ALA A 142 -8.77 13.69 -3.77
N HIS A 143 -9.75 13.48 -4.66
CA HIS A 143 -9.54 13.52 -6.10
C HIS A 143 -10.72 14.17 -6.81
N GLY A 144 -10.57 15.46 -7.17
CA GLY A 144 -11.66 16.24 -7.77
C GLY A 144 -12.85 16.47 -6.82
N ASP A 145 -13.82 17.25 -7.28
CA ASP A 145 -15.08 17.49 -6.56
C ASP A 145 -16.02 16.32 -6.89
N VAL A 146 -16.05 15.31 -6.01
CA VAL A 146 -16.94 14.16 -6.19
C VAL A 146 -18.21 14.47 -5.42
N GLY A 147 -19.28 14.79 -6.15
CA GLY A 147 -20.61 15.08 -5.60
C GLY A 147 -21.18 13.98 -4.69
N ASP A 148 -22.33 14.32 -4.09
CA ASP A 148 -22.95 13.64 -2.95
C ASP A 148 -23.07 12.10 -3.02
N VAL A 149 -23.17 11.55 -1.80
CA VAL A 149 -22.97 10.16 -1.36
C VAL A 149 -23.94 9.12 -1.94
N ASP A 150 -25.00 9.50 -2.65
CA ASP A 150 -26.18 8.62 -2.79
C ASP A 150 -26.23 7.68 -4.01
N VAL A 151 -25.18 7.59 -4.82
CA VAL A 151 -25.17 6.64 -5.95
C VAL A 151 -23.79 6.00 -6.07
N VAL A 152 -23.59 4.83 -5.44
CA VAL A 152 -23.02 3.59 -6.02
C VAL A 152 -23.05 2.54 -4.91
N GLU A 153 -24.20 1.88 -4.69
CA GLU A 153 -24.30 0.78 -3.73
C GLU A 153 -24.51 -0.60 -4.39
N THR A 154 -24.38 -0.72 -5.72
CA THR A 154 -24.93 -1.91 -6.41
C THR A 154 -23.98 -2.74 -7.28
N VAL A 155 -22.66 -2.47 -7.37
CA VAL A 155 -21.77 -3.32 -8.20
C VAL A 155 -20.35 -3.49 -7.64
N PHE A 156 -20.20 -3.70 -6.34
CA PHE A 156 -18.97 -4.29 -5.80
C PHE A 156 -19.33 -5.54 -5.02
N HIS A 157 -18.92 -6.69 -5.54
CA HIS A 157 -19.02 -7.94 -4.81
C HIS A 157 -18.27 -7.77 -3.48
N ALA A 158 -18.87 -8.21 -2.37
CA ALA A 158 -18.15 -8.33 -1.11
C ALA A 158 -16.88 -9.12 -1.40
N ALA A 159 -15.71 -8.57 -1.06
CA ALA A 159 -14.45 -9.29 -1.22
C ALA A 159 -14.56 -10.59 -0.42
N THR A 160 -14.79 -11.69 -1.11
CA THR A 160 -14.84 -13.01 -0.50
C THR A 160 -13.42 -13.40 -0.17
N VAL A 161 -13.18 -13.82 1.08
CA VAL A 161 -11.97 -14.55 1.45
C VAL A 161 -11.77 -15.67 0.42
N PRO A 162 -10.65 -15.70 -0.32
CA PRO A 162 -10.42 -16.78 -1.26
C PRO A 162 -10.49 -18.10 -0.50
N ALA A 163 -11.28 -19.07 -0.98
CA ALA A 163 -11.12 -20.43 -0.50
C ALA A 163 -9.70 -20.92 -0.82
N HIS A 164 -9.23 -21.95 -0.11
CA HIS A 164 -7.90 -22.53 -0.33
C HIS A 164 -7.66 -22.91 -1.81
N ASP A 165 -8.72 -23.28 -2.54
CA ASP A 165 -8.70 -23.65 -3.96
C ASP A 165 -8.95 -22.47 -4.94
N ASP A 166 -9.34 -21.29 -4.46
CA ASP A 166 -9.68 -20.13 -5.30
C ASP A 166 -8.46 -19.33 -5.77
N ALA A 167 -7.29 -19.60 -5.21
CA ALA A 167 -6.02 -19.04 -5.64
C ALA A 167 -5.57 -19.65 -6.99
N ARG A 168 -6.18 -19.21 -8.09
CA ARG A 168 -5.79 -19.59 -9.46
C ARG A 168 -4.39 -19.10 -9.78
N ASP A 169 -3.57 -19.96 -10.38
CA ASP A 169 -2.29 -19.57 -10.98
C ASP A 169 -2.48 -18.40 -11.96
N GLY A 170 -1.76 -17.30 -11.72
CA GLY A 170 -1.70 -16.15 -12.62
C GLY A 170 -2.79 -15.07 -12.46
N ARG A 171 -3.53 -15.03 -11.35
CA ARG A 171 -4.42 -13.91 -11.00
C ARG A 171 -3.91 -13.17 -9.75
N PRO A 172 -4.21 -11.87 -9.59
CA PRO A 172 -3.77 -11.11 -8.44
C PRO A 172 -4.52 -11.57 -7.18
N THR A 173 -3.90 -12.43 -6.39
CA THR A 173 -4.53 -13.13 -5.26
C THR A 173 -4.37 -12.36 -3.96
N VAL A 174 -5.48 -12.09 -3.28
CA VAL A 174 -5.49 -11.84 -1.83
C VAL A 174 -4.88 -13.08 -1.16
N LEU A 175 -3.89 -12.88 -0.30
CA LEU A 175 -3.32 -13.96 0.50
C LEU A 175 -4.17 -14.16 1.76
N GLY A 176 -4.57 -15.41 2.00
CA GLY A 176 -5.19 -15.84 3.23
C GLY A 176 -4.16 -16.19 4.31
N LEU A 177 -4.65 -16.38 5.54
CA LEU A 177 -3.84 -16.84 6.66
C LEU A 177 -3.18 -18.22 6.42
N GLU A 178 -3.84 -19.08 5.65
CA GLU A 178 -3.33 -20.37 5.21
C GLU A 178 -2.03 -20.22 4.40
N GLN A 179 -1.86 -19.15 3.63
CA GLN A 179 -0.62 -18.84 2.91
C GLN A 179 0.46 -18.21 3.81
N GLY A 180 0.45 -18.50 5.11
CA GLY A 180 1.34 -17.89 6.09
C GLY A 180 2.84 -18.02 5.77
N LEU A 181 3.28 -19.11 5.14
CA LEU A 181 4.67 -19.24 4.69
C LEU A 181 5.04 -18.23 3.61
N SER A 182 4.13 -17.93 2.67
CA SER A 182 4.31 -16.92 1.63
C SER A 182 4.39 -15.52 2.24
N LEU A 183 3.52 -15.21 3.21
CA LEU A 183 3.55 -13.95 3.95
C LEU A 183 4.86 -13.78 4.74
N MET A 184 5.34 -14.84 5.39
CA MET A 184 6.62 -14.80 6.10
C MET A 184 7.80 -14.62 5.15
N ALA A 185 7.80 -15.27 3.99
CA ALA A 185 8.84 -15.09 2.97
C ALA A 185 8.84 -13.64 2.45
N PHE A 186 7.67 -13.10 2.11
CA PHE A 186 7.49 -11.71 1.71
C PHE A 186 8.10 -10.72 2.71
N VAL A 187 7.77 -10.85 4.01
CA VAL A 187 8.31 -9.95 5.05
C VAL A 187 9.84 -10.03 5.17
N ARG A 188 10.45 -11.19 4.89
CA ARG A 188 11.91 -11.37 4.94
C ARG A 188 12.62 -10.79 3.71
N GLU A 189 11.94 -10.74 2.58
CA GLU A 189 12.51 -10.35 1.28
C GLU A 189 12.12 -8.92 0.86
N LEU A 190 11.61 -8.11 1.80
CA LEU A 190 11.30 -6.70 1.56
C LEU A 190 12.55 -5.92 1.10
N ALA A 191 12.36 -5.04 0.12
CA ALA A 191 13.42 -4.15 -0.36
C ALA A 191 13.93 -3.23 0.76
N THR A 192 15.21 -2.86 0.73
CA THR A 192 15.75 -1.93 1.72
C THR A 192 15.10 -0.55 1.58
N PRO A 193 14.57 0.06 2.66
CA PRO A 193 13.98 1.40 2.61
C PRO A 193 14.91 2.46 2.00
N ALA A 194 16.22 2.38 2.26
CA ALA A 194 17.24 3.24 1.66
C ALA A 194 17.23 3.25 0.14
N ILE A 195 17.06 2.08 -0.49
CA ILE A 195 17.03 1.99 -1.96
C ILE A 195 15.80 2.73 -2.51
N LEU A 196 14.66 2.63 -1.83
CA LEU A 196 13.43 3.30 -2.24
C LEU A 196 13.52 4.83 -2.08
N VAL A 197 14.12 5.30 -0.98
CA VAL A 197 14.35 6.73 -0.74
C VAL A 197 15.31 7.33 -1.78
N GLU A 198 16.40 6.64 -2.12
CA GLU A 198 17.32 7.07 -3.17
C GLU A 198 16.65 7.06 -4.55
N ARG A 199 15.82 6.04 -4.85
CA ARG A 199 15.06 5.98 -6.09
C ARG A 199 14.06 7.15 -6.20
N ALA A 200 13.38 7.49 -5.11
CA ALA A 200 12.50 8.66 -5.05
C ALA A 200 13.26 9.97 -5.25
N ALA A 201 14.47 10.11 -4.71
CA ALA A 201 15.31 11.28 -4.93
C ALA A 201 15.65 11.47 -6.42
N LEU A 202 16.03 10.40 -7.12
CA LEU A 202 16.32 10.43 -8.56
C LEU A 202 15.08 10.82 -9.39
N GLN A 203 13.91 10.27 -9.05
CA GLN A 203 12.65 10.62 -9.72
C GLN A 203 12.29 12.11 -9.51
N LEU A 204 12.54 12.66 -8.31
CA LEU A 204 12.32 14.08 -8.03
C LEU A 204 13.32 14.97 -8.78
N ASP A 205 14.58 14.55 -8.91
CA ASP A 205 15.59 15.27 -9.69
C ASP A 205 15.23 15.29 -11.19
N ASP A 206 14.69 14.18 -11.72
CA ASP A 206 14.13 14.13 -13.08
C ASP A 206 12.94 15.09 -13.23
N ALA A 207 12.03 15.12 -12.26
CA ALA A 207 10.88 16.02 -12.24
C ALA A 207 11.30 17.50 -12.28
N ASP A 208 12.28 17.88 -11.45
CA ASP A 208 12.87 19.22 -11.43
C ASP A 208 13.56 19.54 -12.78
N GLY A 209 14.17 18.54 -13.42
CA GLY A 209 14.68 18.61 -14.78
C GLY A 209 13.61 18.98 -15.80
N PHE A 210 12.45 18.31 -15.77
CA PHE A 210 11.34 18.59 -16.70
C PHE A 210 10.73 19.97 -16.48
N VAL A 211 10.57 20.42 -15.23
CA VAL A 211 10.09 21.77 -14.91
C VAL A 211 11.02 22.82 -15.48
N ARG A 212 12.34 22.70 -15.26
CA ARG A 212 13.32 23.63 -15.83
C ARG A 212 13.29 23.64 -17.36
N ALA A 213 13.09 22.49 -17.99
CA ALA A 213 12.96 22.41 -19.45
C ALA A 213 11.73 23.17 -19.96
N ILE A 214 10.60 23.13 -19.24
CA ILE A 214 9.40 23.91 -19.56
C ILE A 214 9.65 25.41 -19.40
N GLU A 215 10.33 25.82 -18.34
CA GLU A 215 10.56 27.24 -18.03
C GLU A 215 11.58 27.91 -18.98
N GLN A 216 12.56 27.15 -19.47
CA GLN A 216 13.67 27.68 -20.27
C GLN A 216 13.39 27.73 -21.77
N ASP A 217 12.47 26.90 -22.26
CA ASP A 217 12.18 26.77 -23.70
C ASP A 217 10.85 27.47 -24.03
N ALA A 218 10.94 28.76 -24.36
CA ALA A 218 9.78 29.61 -24.66
C ALA A 218 9.05 29.24 -25.96
N ASP A 219 9.70 28.46 -26.83
CA ASP A 219 9.19 28.05 -28.14
C ASP A 219 8.76 26.58 -28.16
N LEU A 220 8.46 25.99 -26.98
CA LEU A 220 7.96 24.63 -26.88
C LEU A 220 6.68 24.45 -27.69
N ASP A 221 6.70 23.46 -28.59
CA ASP A 221 5.49 23.02 -29.24
C ASP A 221 4.50 22.42 -28.21
N PRO A 222 3.18 22.48 -28.48
CA PRO A 222 2.17 22.01 -27.52
C PRO A 222 2.29 20.53 -27.16
N GLU A 223 2.78 19.68 -28.07
CA GLU A 223 2.89 18.23 -27.83
C GLU A 223 4.04 17.92 -26.87
N ARG A 224 5.18 18.60 -27.02
CA ARG A 224 6.33 18.46 -26.13
C ARG A 224 6.03 19.07 -24.77
N LEU A 225 5.30 20.19 -24.71
CA LEU A 225 4.83 20.76 -23.45
C LEU A 225 3.95 19.77 -22.66
N ASP A 226 2.92 19.21 -23.30
CA ASP A 226 2.05 18.18 -22.69
C ASP A 226 2.86 16.96 -22.24
N ARG A 227 3.83 16.51 -23.05
CA ARG A 227 4.68 15.39 -22.69
C ARG A 227 5.58 15.67 -21.48
N LEU A 228 6.20 16.84 -21.40
CA LEU A 228 7.01 17.24 -20.24
C LEU A 228 6.17 17.38 -18.98
N GLN A 229 4.96 17.93 -19.08
CA GLN A 229 4.02 18.00 -17.96
C GLN A 229 3.62 16.60 -17.47
N ARG A 230 3.32 15.67 -18.38
CA ARG A 230 3.05 14.27 -18.03
C ARG A 230 4.25 13.56 -17.45
N ALA A 231 5.46 13.83 -17.97
CA ALA A 231 6.70 13.28 -17.43
C ALA A 231 6.95 13.76 -16.00
N CYS A 232 6.79 15.06 -15.74
CA CYS A 232 6.86 15.63 -14.40
C CYS A 232 5.83 15.00 -13.46
N HIS A 233 4.58 14.83 -13.91
CA HIS A 233 3.54 14.17 -13.12
C HIS A 233 3.88 12.71 -12.82
N GLY A 234 4.34 11.94 -13.82
CA GLY A 234 4.70 10.53 -13.68
C GLY A 234 5.87 10.31 -12.72
N ALA A 235 6.90 11.15 -12.81
CA ALA A 235 8.04 11.12 -11.90
C ALA A 235 7.62 11.41 -10.45
N ASN A 236 6.75 12.41 -10.22
CA ASN A 236 6.21 12.70 -8.89
C ASN A 236 5.31 11.58 -8.34
N LEU A 237 4.51 10.92 -9.19
CA LEU A 237 3.68 9.78 -8.77
C LEU A 237 4.54 8.60 -8.28
N LEU A 238 5.61 8.28 -9.00
CA LEU A 238 6.53 7.22 -8.62
C LEU A 238 7.32 7.55 -7.36
N ALA A 239 7.76 8.81 -7.23
CA ALA A 239 8.42 9.27 -6.01
C ALA A 239 7.50 9.13 -4.80
N ALA A 240 6.22 9.50 -4.93
CA ALA A 240 5.23 9.30 -3.87
C ALA A 240 5.01 7.81 -3.53
N ALA A 241 4.95 6.93 -4.53
CA ALA A 241 4.80 5.49 -4.35
C ALA A 241 6.01 4.89 -3.61
N ASP A 242 7.22 5.26 -4.01
CA ASP A 242 8.46 4.76 -3.42
C ASP A 242 8.66 5.28 -2.00
N LEU A 243 8.37 6.55 -1.73
CA LEU A 243 8.40 7.13 -0.39
C LEU A 243 7.36 6.46 0.53
N ALA A 244 6.12 6.27 0.06
CA ALA A 244 5.08 5.60 0.83
C ALA A 244 5.46 4.15 1.15
N ARG A 245 6.01 3.42 0.17
CA ARG A 245 6.49 2.06 0.38
C ARG A 245 7.68 2.00 1.34
N ALA A 246 8.59 2.98 1.28
CA ALA A 246 9.71 3.10 2.22
C ALA A 246 9.21 3.26 3.67
N CYS A 247 8.17 4.07 3.91
CA CYS A 247 7.54 4.20 5.23
C CYS A 247 7.04 2.85 5.76
N LEU A 248 6.33 2.07 4.93
CA LEU A 248 5.78 0.77 5.34
C LEU A 248 6.87 -0.25 5.66
N ILE A 249 7.94 -0.30 4.87
CA ILE A 249 9.04 -1.25 5.10
C ILE A 249 9.88 -0.83 6.32
N ASP A 250 10.16 0.47 6.48
CA ASP A 250 10.88 1.01 7.66
C ASP A 250 10.19 0.60 8.97
N ALA A 251 8.85 0.56 8.98
CA ALA A 251 8.06 0.14 10.14
C ALA A 251 8.32 -1.31 10.58
N VAL A 252 8.77 -2.19 9.68
CA VAL A 252 9.00 -3.62 9.99
C VAL A 252 10.49 -4.00 10.12
N THR A 253 11.41 -3.21 9.54
CA THR A 253 12.86 -3.49 9.49
C THR A 253 13.71 -2.83 10.59
N ALA A 254 13.11 -2.50 11.74
CA ALA A 254 13.75 -1.88 12.92
C ALA A 254 14.01 -0.36 12.88
N GLY A 255 13.60 0.33 11.81
CA GLY A 255 13.56 1.79 11.74
C GLY A 255 14.93 2.48 11.63
N ASP A 256 15.09 3.38 10.66
CA ASP A 256 16.22 4.30 10.60
C ASP A 256 15.71 5.76 10.68
N GLN A 257 16.08 6.46 11.75
CA GLN A 257 15.62 7.84 11.99
C GLN A 257 16.13 8.82 10.93
N ASP A 258 17.37 8.63 10.46
CA ASP A 258 17.97 9.50 9.45
C ASP A 258 17.28 9.29 8.11
N LEU A 259 16.99 8.03 7.77
CA LEU A 259 16.21 7.69 6.59
C LEU A 259 14.81 8.32 6.62
N ARG A 260 14.11 8.25 7.75
CA ARG A 260 12.77 8.84 7.86
C ARG A 260 12.79 10.36 7.71
N ALA A 261 13.78 11.03 8.30
CA ALA A 261 13.97 12.46 8.13
C ALA A 261 14.20 12.81 6.65
N ARG A 262 15.06 12.05 5.97
CA ARG A 262 15.32 12.21 4.54
C ARG A 262 14.07 11.98 3.69
N GLY A 263 13.29 10.94 3.97
CA GLY A 263 12.03 10.66 3.28
C GLY A 263 11.01 11.81 3.44
N LYS A 264 10.92 12.40 4.63
CA LYS A 264 10.06 13.57 4.90
C LYS A 264 10.50 14.82 4.14
N GLU A 265 11.81 15.06 4.05
CA GLU A 265 12.37 16.15 3.24
C GLU A 265 12.03 15.97 1.76
N LEU A 266 12.22 14.76 1.21
CA LEU A 266 11.87 14.46 -0.18
C LEU A 266 10.36 14.57 -0.44
N ALA A 267 9.52 14.13 0.49
CA ALA A 267 8.08 14.28 0.37
C ALA A 267 7.65 15.75 0.23
N GLN A 268 8.34 16.69 0.88
CA GLN A 268 8.05 18.12 0.73
C GLN A 268 8.32 18.66 -0.69
N ARG A 269 9.22 18.00 -1.45
CA ARG A 269 9.51 18.35 -2.84
C ARG A 269 8.43 17.89 -3.83
N LEU A 270 7.54 16.97 -3.44
CA LEU A 270 6.50 16.46 -4.33
C LEU A 270 5.60 17.59 -4.85
N VAL A 271 5.36 17.58 -6.15
CA VAL A 271 4.47 18.52 -6.84
C VAL A 271 3.02 18.04 -6.70
N GLY A 272 2.26 18.77 -5.89
CA GLY A 272 0.84 18.51 -5.63
C GLY A 272 0.58 18.14 -4.18
N GLU A 273 -0.32 18.88 -3.53
CA GLU A 273 -0.67 18.69 -2.11
C GLU A 273 -1.12 17.26 -1.83
N ARG A 274 -1.95 16.68 -2.71
CA ARG A 274 -2.42 15.31 -2.56
C ARG A 274 -1.30 14.27 -2.49
N LEU A 275 -0.24 14.40 -3.31
CA LEU A 275 0.86 13.41 -3.28
C LEU A 275 1.60 13.46 -1.95
N ARG A 276 1.75 14.66 -1.37
CA ARG A 276 2.28 14.84 -0.01
C ARG A 276 1.36 14.22 1.03
N ASP A 277 0.06 14.45 0.91
CA ASP A 277 -0.94 13.87 1.81
C ASP A 277 -0.96 12.33 1.75
N ILE A 278 -0.72 11.74 0.57
CA ILE A 278 -0.58 10.28 0.43
C ILE A 278 0.63 9.76 1.21
N VAL A 279 1.79 10.43 1.13
CA VAL A 279 2.98 10.03 1.90
C VAL A 279 2.76 10.24 3.40
N ILE A 280 2.08 11.31 3.82
CA ILE A 280 1.70 11.53 5.22
C ILE A 280 0.77 10.41 5.71
N PHE A 281 -0.22 10.03 4.91
CA PHE A 281 -1.11 8.92 5.23
C PHE A 281 -0.36 7.60 5.32
N ALA A 282 0.62 7.35 4.44
CA ALA A 282 1.49 6.19 4.51
C ALA A 282 2.35 6.15 5.79
N ASP A 283 2.89 7.30 6.24
CA ASP A 283 3.62 7.42 7.52
C ASP A 283 2.69 7.07 8.70
N ALA A 284 1.44 7.53 8.68
CA ALA A 284 0.45 7.21 9.71
C ALA A 284 0.07 5.71 9.72
N MET A 285 -0.04 5.06 8.55
CA MET A 285 -0.23 3.60 8.48
C MET A 285 1.01 2.86 8.99
N ALA A 286 2.20 3.34 8.65
CA ALA A 286 3.48 2.79 9.09
C ALA A 286 3.64 2.87 10.61
N ASP A 287 3.18 3.94 11.26
CA ASP A 287 3.19 4.07 12.72
C ASP A 287 2.42 2.94 13.41
N ARG A 288 1.22 2.61 12.90
CA ARG A 288 0.42 1.49 13.42
C ARG A 288 1.07 0.12 13.19
N ILE A 289 1.69 -0.08 12.03
CA ILE A 289 2.44 -1.32 11.74
C ILE A 289 3.66 -1.44 12.67
N ARG A 290 4.30 -0.32 13.01
CA ARG A 290 5.44 -0.29 13.92
C ARG A 290 5.03 -0.67 15.34
N GLU A 291 3.85 -0.26 15.79
CA GLU A 291 3.29 -0.72 17.08
C GLU A 291 3.10 -2.25 17.09
N LEU A 292 2.56 -2.83 16.01
CA LEU A 292 2.46 -4.30 15.86
C LEU A 292 3.84 -4.97 15.94
N ARG A 293 4.86 -4.38 15.29
CA ARG A 293 6.23 -4.90 15.30
C ARG A 293 6.87 -4.81 16.69
N HIS A 294 6.67 -3.70 17.41
CA HIS A 294 7.15 -3.56 18.80
C HIS A 294 6.50 -4.58 19.72
N MET A 295 5.18 -4.78 19.62
CA MET A 295 4.47 -5.81 20.41
C MET A 295 5.04 -7.21 20.16
N GLN A 296 5.40 -7.52 18.91
CA GLN A 296 6.05 -8.79 18.59
C GLN A 296 7.44 -8.92 19.23
N GLN A 297 8.27 -7.88 19.15
CA GLN A 297 9.62 -7.87 19.73
C GLN A 297 9.58 -8.00 21.26
N ASP A 298 8.68 -7.27 21.92
CA ASP A 298 8.48 -7.35 23.36
C ASP A 298 8.04 -8.76 23.80
N THR A 299 7.16 -9.37 23.01
CA THR A 299 6.68 -10.73 23.27
C THR A 299 7.82 -11.74 23.09
N ALA A 300 8.58 -11.66 21.99
CA ALA A 300 9.74 -12.52 21.76
C ALA A 300 10.83 -12.36 22.83
N GLY A 301 11.06 -11.14 23.32
CA GLY A 301 12.00 -10.87 24.41
C GLY A 301 11.63 -11.52 25.74
N ARG A 302 10.33 -11.69 26.02
CA ARG A 302 9.80 -12.36 27.22
C ARG A 302 9.90 -13.89 27.17
N PHE A 303 10.11 -14.48 25.99
CA PHE A 303 10.21 -15.92 25.79
C PHE A 303 11.63 -16.40 25.43
N LYS A 304 12.68 -15.59 25.69
CA LYS A 304 14.06 -16.10 25.61
C LYS A 304 14.25 -17.24 26.61
N PRO A 305 14.69 -18.44 26.18
CA PRO A 305 15.08 -19.48 27.11
C PRO A 305 16.27 -18.99 27.94
N LEU A 306 16.19 -19.21 29.26
CA LEU A 306 17.31 -19.10 30.19
C LEU A 306 18.45 -20.03 29.79
#